data_AF-A0A2K3CXP0-F1
#
_entry.id   AF-A0A2K3CXP0-F1
#
_cell.length_a   1.000
_cell.length_b   1.000
_cell.length_c   1.000
_cell.angle_alpha   90.00
_cell.angle_beta   90.00
_cell.angle_gamma   90.00
#
_symmetry.space_group_name_H-M   'P 1'
#
loop_
_entity.id
_entity.type
_entity.pdbx_description
1 polymer ?
#
loop_
_entity_poly.entity_id
_entity_poly.type
_entity_poly.pdbx_seq_one_letter_code
_entity_poly.pdbx_strand_id
1 'polypeptide(L)'
;MKRKTGTSPLLLERLCYLALIAALQWNVLREGYTFAKQLSAHILLRNVRAGGPLGPNDLSDHQWRSFRESLPLVAAAMAGYVAVSWMARLLMLPRTRQTFMVAVSFLFLFVLHGVCAIYVLALVVGAYGLSLRLAGAPGTRYGLLVVWAYCCGSLLLARLWEGLPFAWLSPGLAFLDTHRGMLRWHIHYNLMILRLISFASDLAWARNARRATPGGRGPLQPAQAPVPAALTAVRAGEDSSGSGLTASGGSEGESNSGGSLAAVPSSIGSLDQEIKARVEEPLPLCQYSLAGLLEYCLYPPLYIAGPIMSYNCFASQRAPGGAVRHLGRRQLLLYAARAALVLLCLEAVTHALPYNAIARDRALDKLAARWAGDPAGAAAAGLPRPRPLHYSITGYWVLVFMWLKFTFIWRFFRLAALADGVAPPENMTRCVCDNYDVEGFWRNWHASYNRWLVRYMYVPLGGSAWRAANVWVIFTFVALWHDLEWRLLGWAWMMAAAIAPEMAVKALGRSKLLRRWHGTAALRHACAAAAAINILMLMSANLVGFVTGLDGIGPLARQVLAQPRFLAVVLLALFSAAQLMFWKRECEARGRERAVAAASAAAMEATGLPSRASNRP
;
A
#
# COMPACT_ATOMS: atom_id res chain seq x y z
N MET A 1 38.60 -1.91 -22.73
CA MET A 1 39.64 -1.80 -21.68
C MET A 1 39.31 -2.71 -20.49
N LYS A 2 40.11 -3.75 -20.27
CA LYS A 2 39.99 -4.71 -19.15
C LYS A 2 40.08 -3.96 -17.80
N ARG A 3 39.02 -3.98 -16.97
CA ARG A 3 39.08 -3.48 -15.58
C ARG A 3 39.76 -4.53 -14.70
N LYS A 4 40.93 -4.18 -14.17
CA LYS A 4 41.67 -4.93 -13.16
C LYS A 4 40.83 -5.14 -11.89
N THR A 5 40.95 -6.33 -11.33
CA THR A 5 40.33 -6.89 -10.12
C THR A 5 40.92 -6.32 -8.82
N GLY A 6 40.99 -4.99 -8.70
CA GLY A 6 41.15 -4.33 -7.41
C GLY A 6 39.78 -3.99 -6.85
N THR A 7 39.50 -4.30 -5.58
CA THR A 7 38.29 -3.82 -4.90
C THR A 7 38.23 -2.30 -5.05
N SER A 8 37.33 -1.80 -5.92
CA SER A 8 37.22 -0.36 -6.16
C SER A 8 37.03 0.36 -4.82
N PRO A 9 37.60 1.54 -4.56
CA PRO A 9 37.43 2.26 -3.29
C PRO A 9 35.95 2.43 -2.87
N LEU A 10 35.05 2.50 -3.86
CA LEU A 10 33.60 2.49 -3.66
C LEU A 10 33.02 1.20 -3.04
N LEU A 11 33.65 0.04 -3.26
CA LEU A 11 33.23 -1.24 -2.69
C LEU A 11 33.59 -1.31 -1.20
N LEU A 12 34.79 -0.86 -0.83
CA LEU A 12 35.20 -0.79 0.56
C LEU A 12 34.28 0.14 1.36
N GLU A 13 34.00 1.33 0.84
CA GLU A 13 33.06 2.28 1.45
C GLU A 13 31.67 1.65 1.69
N ARG A 14 31.16 0.89 0.71
CA ARG A 14 29.86 0.19 0.81
C ARG A 14 29.86 -0.91 1.86
N LEU A 15 30.95 -1.68 1.95
CA LEU A 15 31.11 -2.71 2.96
C LEU A 15 31.18 -2.08 4.37
N CYS A 16 31.85 -0.94 4.52
CA CYS A 16 31.87 -0.18 5.76
C CYS A 16 30.45 0.27 6.19
N TYR A 17 29.64 0.82 5.27
CA TYR A 17 28.25 1.18 5.60
C TYR A 17 27.41 -0.04 5.98
N LEU A 18 27.55 -1.17 5.27
CA LEU A 18 26.85 -2.41 5.60
C LEU A 18 27.22 -2.91 7.01
N ALA A 19 28.52 -2.97 7.31
CA ALA A 19 29.02 -3.42 8.61
C ALA A 19 28.53 -2.48 9.74
N LEU A 20 28.60 -1.16 9.53
CA LEU A 20 28.10 -0.17 10.48
C LEU A 20 26.60 -0.34 10.74
N ILE A 21 25.78 -0.47 9.68
CA ILE A 21 24.35 -0.66 9.83
C ILE A 21 24.01 -1.99 10.50
N ALA A 22 24.71 -3.08 10.17
CA ALA A 22 24.54 -4.37 10.84
C ALA A 22 24.86 -4.26 12.34
N ALA A 23 25.97 -3.62 12.70
CA ALA A 23 26.35 -3.40 14.10
C ALA A 23 25.35 -2.51 14.85
N LEU A 24 24.84 -1.45 14.20
CA LEU A 24 23.82 -0.58 14.77
C LEU A 24 22.50 -1.32 15.00
N GLN A 25 22.04 -2.11 14.02
CA GLN A 25 20.83 -2.91 14.15
C GLN A 25 20.95 -3.97 15.25
N TRP A 26 22.12 -4.62 15.35
CA TRP A 26 22.41 -5.53 16.46
C TRP A 26 22.34 -4.81 17.82
N ASN A 27 22.94 -3.63 17.94
CA ASN A 27 22.87 -2.85 19.17
C ASN A 27 21.44 -2.41 19.51
N VAL A 28 20.66 -1.94 18.53
CA VAL A 28 19.24 -1.57 18.73
C VAL A 28 18.41 -2.76 19.20
N LEU A 29 18.65 -3.94 18.63
CA LEU A 29 17.97 -5.18 19.04
C LEU A 29 18.40 -5.60 20.45
N ARG A 30 19.70 -5.65 20.74
CA ARG A 30 20.25 -6.08 22.04
C ARG A 30 19.85 -5.14 23.16
N GLU A 31 20.06 -3.83 22.99
CA GLU A 31 19.66 -2.82 23.97
C GLU A 31 18.14 -2.81 24.11
N GLY A 32 17.40 -2.95 23.02
CA GLY A 32 15.94 -2.97 23.06
C GLY A 32 15.40 -4.16 23.86
N TYR A 33 15.88 -5.36 23.57
CA TYR A 33 15.51 -6.56 24.31
C TYR A 33 15.87 -6.47 25.80
N THR A 34 17.12 -6.07 26.10
CA THR A 34 17.62 -5.97 27.48
C THR A 34 16.82 -4.94 28.28
N PHE A 35 16.59 -3.76 27.70
CA PHE A 35 15.81 -2.70 28.33
C PHE A 35 14.36 -3.12 28.56
N ALA A 36 13.70 -3.71 27.55
CA ALA A 36 12.31 -4.15 27.67
C ALA A 36 12.15 -5.23 28.76
N LYS A 37 13.10 -6.16 28.86
CA LYS A 37 13.11 -7.20 29.90
C LYS A 37 13.28 -6.61 31.30
N GLN A 38 14.25 -5.70 31.49
CA GLN A 38 14.47 -5.01 32.76
C GLN A 38 13.24 -4.16 33.16
N LEU A 39 12.66 -3.44 32.21
CA LEU A 39 11.50 -2.60 32.45
C LEU A 39 10.28 -3.43 32.86
N SER A 40 10.01 -4.52 32.14
CA SER A 40 8.85 -5.40 32.40
C SER A 40 8.94 -6.13 33.74
N ALA A 41 10.15 -6.29 34.31
CA ALA A 41 10.34 -6.84 35.64
C ALA A 41 9.90 -5.89 36.77
N HIS A 42 9.85 -4.57 36.51
CA HIS A 42 9.58 -3.56 37.54
C HIS A 42 8.31 -2.74 37.28
N ILE A 43 7.83 -2.71 36.04
CA ILE A 43 6.63 -1.99 35.63
C ILE A 43 5.68 -2.98 35.00
N LEU A 44 4.49 -3.12 35.59
CA LEU A 44 3.41 -3.90 34.99
C LEU A 44 2.96 -3.21 33.69
N LEU A 45 3.25 -3.88 32.57
CA LEU A 45 2.77 -3.48 31.25
C LEU A 45 1.37 -4.07 31.03
N ARG A 46 0.37 -3.20 30.94
CA ARG A 46 -1.01 -3.57 30.66
C ARG A 46 -1.10 -4.18 29.26
N ASN A 47 -1.93 -5.20 29.12
CA ASN A 47 -2.19 -5.90 27.86
C ASN A 47 -1.01 -6.72 27.28
N VAL A 48 0.08 -6.88 28.03
CA VAL A 48 0.96 -8.04 27.86
C VAL A 48 0.29 -9.22 28.58
N ARG A 49 -0.14 -10.24 27.82
CA ARG A 49 -0.94 -11.37 28.32
C ARG A 49 -0.33 -12.69 27.89
N ALA A 50 -0.77 -13.81 28.49
CA ALA A 50 -0.44 -15.13 27.98
C ALA A 50 -0.89 -15.25 26.50
N GLY A 51 0.05 -15.43 25.59
CA GLY A 51 -0.19 -15.37 24.13
C GLY A 51 -0.06 -16.70 23.41
N GLY A 52 0.14 -17.80 24.14
CA GLY A 52 0.34 -19.15 23.59
C GLY A 52 1.62 -19.82 24.13
N PRO A 53 2.17 -20.81 23.40
CA PRO A 53 3.30 -21.62 23.87
C PRO A 53 4.61 -20.84 24.03
N LEU A 54 4.72 -19.67 23.40
CA LEU A 54 5.88 -18.77 23.50
C LEU A 54 5.82 -17.84 24.73
N GLY A 55 4.79 -17.97 25.57
CA GLY A 55 4.67 -17.19 26.81
C GLY A 55 3.94 -15.85 26.64
N PRO A 56 4.34 -14.79 27.37
CA PRO A 56 3.73 -13.47 27.31
C PRO A 56 3.83 -12.84 25.90
N ASN A 57 2.78 -12.18 25.45
CA ASN A 57 2.67 -11.54 24.14
C ASN A 57 2.09 -10.12 24.29
N ASP A 58 2.72 -9.15 23.64
CA ASP A 58 2.23 -7.78 23.54
C ASP A 58 1.02 -7.70 22.61
N LEU A 59 -0.16 -7.81 23.22
CA LEU A 59 -1.44 -7.66 22.54
C LEU A 59 -1.99 -6.25 22.73
N SER A 60 -1.17 -5.24 23.01
CA SER A 60 -1.65 -3.89 23.34
C SER A 60 -2.38 -3.22 22.18
N ASP A 61 -2.02 -3.52 20.93
CA ASP A 61 -2.72 -3.06 19.73
C ASP A 61 -4.04 -3.82 19.54
N HIS A 62 -5.17 -3.10 19.69
CA HIS A 62 -6.51 -3.68 19.59
C HIS A 62 -6.81 -4.30 18.21
N GLN A 63 -6.36 -3.65 17.13
CA GLN A 63 -6.60 -4.14 15.77
C GLN A 63 -5.87 -5.47 15.53
N TRP A 64 -4.61 -5.57 15.94
CA TRP A 64 -3.84 -6.81 15.86
C TRP A 64 -4.46 -7.91 16.71
N ARG A 65 -4.77 -7.61 17.98
CA ARG A 65 -5.36 -8.57 18.91
C ARG A 65 -6.65 -9.20 18.34
N SER A 66 -7.60 -8.36 17.93
CA SER A 66 -8.88 -8.80 17.38
C SER A 66 -8.71 -9.60 16.08
N PHE A 67 -7.80 -9.17 15.19
CA PHE A 67 -7.51 -9.90 13.96
C PHE A 67 -6.86 -11.27 14.24
N ARG A 68 -5.91 -11.32 15.17
CA ARG A 68 -5.21 -12.56 15.57
C ARG A 68 -6.17 -13.57 16.18
N GLU A 69 -7.06 -13.15 17.08
CA GLU A 69 -8.08 -13.99 17.71
C GLU A 69 -9.06 -14.56 16.67
N SER A 70 -9.44 -13.76 15.67
CA SER A 70 -10.35 -14.18 14.59
C SER A 70 -9.66 -14.87 13.41
N LEU A 71 -8.33 -14.94 13.39
CA LEU A 71 -7.56 -15.42 12.23
C LEU A 71 -7.97 -16.83 11.76
N PRO A 72 -8.18 -17.84 12.64
CA PRO A 72 -8.62 -19.16 12.19
C PRO A 72 -9.98 -19.12 11.47
N LEU A 73 -10.94 -18.37 12.02
CA LEU A 73 -12.27 -18.22 11.44
C LEU A 73 -12.21 -17.48 10.09
N VAL A 74 -11.46 -16.38 10.02
CA VAL A 74 -11.30 -15.61 8.77
C VAL A 74 -10.56 -16.44 7.72
N ALA A 75 -9.54 -17.20 8.10
CA ALA A 75 -8.82 -18.11 7.19
C ALA A 75 -9.74 -19.20 6.63
N ALA A 76 -10.55 -19.83 7.49
CA ALA A 76 -11.54 -20.82 7.06
C ALA A 76 -12.59 -20.21 6.11
N ALA A 77 -13.11 -19.02 6.43
CA ALA A 77 -14.06 -18.31 5.58
C ALA A 77 -13.48 -17.95 4.20
N MET A 78 -12.23 -17.47 4.15
CA MET A 78 -11.54 -17.15 2.89
C MET A 78 -11.26 -18.41 2.06
N ALA A 79 -10.79 -19.49 2.70
CA ALA A 79 -10.57 -20.77 2.02
C ALA A 79 -11.87 -21.36 1.46
N GLY A 80 -12.95 -21.32 2.27
CA GLY A 80 -14.28 -21.75 1.86
C GLY A 80 -14.81 -20.94 0.67
N TYR A 81 -14.67 -19.61 0.69
CA TYR A 81 -15.04 -18.76 -0.44
C TYR A 81 -14.27 -19.12 -1.72
N VAL A 82 -12.94 -19.29 -1.61
CA VAL A 82 -12.09 -19.66 -2.75
C VAL A 82 -12.51 -21.02 -3.31
N ALA A 83 -12.79 -22.00 -2.46
CA ALA A 83 -13.26 -23.32 -2.86
C ALA A 83 -14.60 -23.26 -3.59
N VAL A 84 -15.57 -22.50 -3.06
CA VAL A 84 -16.88 -22.26 -3.71
C VAL A 84 -16.70 -21.58 -5.06
N SER A 85 -15.82 -20.59 -5.15
CA SER A 85 -15.50 -19.91 -6.42
C SER A 85 -14.88 -20.84 -7.46
N TRP A 86 -13.96 -21.71 -7.04
CA TRP A 86 -13.36 -22.71 -7.92
C TRP A 86 -14.40 -23.71 -8.42
N MET A 87 -15.24 -24.22 -7.53
CA MET A 87 -16.35 -25.10 -7.88
C MET A 87 -17.31 -24.43 -8.87
N ALA A 88 -17.69 -23.17 -8.62
CA ALA A 88 -18.55 -22.42 -9.52
C ALA A 88 -17.91 -22.19 -10.91
N ARG A 89 -16.58 -22.07 -11.01
CA ARG A 89 -15.88 -21.98 -12.30
C ARG A 89 -15.88 -23.29 -13.08
N LEU A 90 -15.87 -24.42 -12.38
CA LEU A 90 -15.89 -25.74 -12.99
C LEU A 90 -17.30 -26.14 -13.45
N LEU A 91 -18.32 -25.76 -12.67
CA LEU A 91 -19.69 -26.26 -12.85
C LEU A 91 -20.65 -25.29 -13.54
N MET A 92 -20.35 -23.99 -13.58
CA MET A 92 -21.32 -22.97 -14.02
C MET A 92 -20.86 -22.16 -15.23
N LEU A 93 -21.83 -21.78 -16.07
CA LEU A 93 -21.64 -20.81 -17.15
C LEU A 93 -21.31 -19.41 -16.58
N PRO A 94 -20.56 -18.55 -17.30
CA PRO A 94 -20.07 -17.28 -16.77
C PRO A 94 -21.14 -16.34 -16.20
N ARG A 95 -22.30 -16.21 -16.85
CA ARG A 95 -23.40 -15.35 -16.36
C ARG A 95 -24.02 -15.90 -15.08
N THR A 96 -24.34 -17.20 -15.06
CA THR A 96 -24.89 -17.88 -13.89
C THR A 96 -23.93 -17.84 -12.71
N ARG A 97 -22.63 -17.99 -12.99
CA ARG A 97 -21.54 -17.88 -12.00
C ARG A 97 -21.51 -16.50 -11.35
N GLN A 98 -21.65 -15.41 -12.10
CA GLN A 98 -21.65 -14.07 -11.51
C GLN A 98 -22.80 -13.90 -10.53
N THR A 99 -24.03 -14.23 -10.94
CA THR A 99 -25.20 -14.16 -10.05
C THR A 99 -25.04 -15.03 -8.81
N PHE A 100 -24.52 -16.24 -8.97
CA PHE A 100 -24.23 -17.15 -7.86
C PHE A 100 -23.20 -16.55 -6.88
N MET A 101 -22.07 -16.03 -7.39
CA MET A 101 -21.03 -15.44 -6.54
C MET A 101 -21.50 -14.16 -5.84
N VAL A 102 -22.37 -13.38 -6.48
CA VAL A 102 -23.04 -12.25 -5.84
C VAL A 102 -23.91 -12.74 -4.68
N ALA A 103 -24.74 -13.78 -4.87
CA ALA A 103 -25.55 -14.36 -3.80
C ALA A 103 -24.71 -14.88 -2.62
N VAL A 104 -23.59 -15.56 -2.90
CA VAL A 104 -22.62 -15.99 -1.87
C VAL A 104 -22.05 -14.79 -1.11
N SER A 105 -21.75 -13.70 -1.82
CA SER A 105 -21.22 -12.47 -1.21
C SER A 105 -22.27 -11.74 -0.38
N PHE A 106 -23.56 -11.82 -0.74
CA PHE A 106 -24.67 -11.34 0.08
C PHE A 106 -24.80 -12.13 1.39
N LEU A 107 -24.69 -13.46 1.33
CA LEU A 107 -24.70 -14.29 2.54
C LEU A 107 -23.52 -13.91 3.46
N PHE A 108 -22.33 -13.75 2.90
CA PHE A 108 -21.15 -13.28 3.63
C PHE A 108 -21.39 -11.91 4.28
N LEU A 109 -21.95 -10.96 3.54
CA LEU A 109 -22.29 -9.63 4.06
C LEU A 109 -23.28 -9.70 5.23
N PHE A 110 -24.31 -10.56 5.13
CA PHE A 110 -25.30 -10.74 6.17
C PHE A 110 -24.71 -11.40 7.42
N VAL A 111 -23.80 -12.36 7.28
CA VAL A 111 -23.06 -12.93 8.43
C VAL A 111 -22.23 -11.84 9.12
N LEU A 112 -21.57 -10.97 8.36
CA LEU A 112 -20.74 -9.92 8.93
C LEU A 112 -21.55 -8.81 9.61
N HIS A 113 -22.69 -8.39 9.05
CA HIS A 113 -23.38 -7.18 9.48
C HIS A 113 -24.81 -7.40 9.97
N GLY A 114 -25.34 -8.61 9.88
CA GLY A 114 -26.72 -8.92 10.22
C GLY A 114 -27.68 -8.07 9.40
N VAL A 115 -28.72 -7.55 10.04
CA VAL A 115 -29.73 -6.71 9.38
C VAL A 115 -29.13 -5.40 8.85
N CYS A 116 -28.05 -4.89 9.44
CA CYS A 116 -27.36 -3.69 8.96
C CYS A 116 -26.75 -3.86 7.55
N ALA A 117 -26.66 -5.07 7.01
CA ALA A 117 -26.30 -5.30 5.61
C ALA A 117 -27.20 -4.49 4.64
N ILE A 118 -28.47 -4.26 5.01
CA ILE A 118 -29.43 -3.47 4.23
C ILE A 118 -28.91 -2.04 4.00
N TYR A 119 -28.29 -1.40 5.00
CA TYR A 119 -27.72 -0.06 4.83
C TYR A 119 -26.57 -0.05 3.82
N VAL A 120 -25.67 -1.02 3.90
CA VAL A 120 -24.55 -1.14 2.95
C VAL A 120 -25.09 -1.28 1.53
N LEU A 121 -26.10 -2.12 1.34
CA LEU A 121 -26.71 -2.36 0.03
C LEU A 121 -27.45 -1.14 -0.50
N ALA A 122 -28.23 -0.46 0.35
CA ALA A 122 -28.91 0.77 -0.01
C ALA A 122 -27.94 1.86 -0.45
N LEU A 123 -26.80 1.99 0.26
CA LEU A 123 -25.74 2.94 -0.09
C LEU A 123 -25.07 2.60 -1.43
N VAL A 124 -24.81 1.32 -1.69
CA VAL A 124 -24.24 0.85 -2.98
C VAL A 124 -25.22 1.10 -4.13
N VAL A 125 -26.51 0.78 -3.95
CA VAL A 125 -27.55 1.01 -4.97
C VAL A 125 -27.78 2.50 -5.22
N GLY A 126 -27.79 3.32 -4.17
CA GLY A 126 -27.88 4.78 -4.28
C GLY A 126 -26.72 5.36 -5.08
N ALA A 127 -25.49 4.98 -4.75
CA ALA A 127 -24.30 5.38 -5.50
C ALA A 127 -24.32 4.90 -6.95
N TYR A 128 -24.82 3.68 -7.22
CA TYR A 128 -24.99 3.16 -8.58
C TYR A 128 -25.95 4.02 -9.40
N GLY A 129 -27.15 4.29 -8.87
CA GLY A 129 -28.15 5.11 -9.53
C GLY A 129 -27.63 6.52 -9.84
N LEU A 130 -26.92 7.13 -8.88
CA LEU A 130 -26.29 8.43 -9.05
C LEU A 130 -25.19 8.39 -10.13
N SER A 131 -24.37 7.34 -10.12
CA SER A 131 -23.30 7.14 -11.11
C SER A 131 -23.87 6.99 -12.53
N LEU A 132 -24.90 6.18 -12.70
CA LEU A 132 -25.55 6.02 -14.01
C LEU A 132 -26.14 7.32 -14.54
N ARG A 133 -26.79 8.11 -13.67
CA ARG A 133 -27.45 9.36 -14.07
C ARG A 133 -26.47 10.51 -14.31
N LEU A 134 -25.40 10.61 -13.50
CA LEU A 134 -24.56 11.81 -13.45
C LEU A 134 -23.11 11.59 -13.90
N ALA A 135 -22.52 10.41 -13.70
CA ALA A 135 -21.09 10.23 -13.94
C ALA A 135 -20.78 10.25 -15.44
N GLY A 136 -20.24 11.37 -15.92
CA GLY A 136 -19.94 11.59 -17.35
C GLY A 136 -21.18 11.55 -18.25
N ALA A 137 -22.39 11.78 -17.74
CA ALA A 137 -23.59 11.91 -18.56
C ALA A 137 -23.58 13.23 -19.37
N PRO A 138 -24.34 13.34 -20.47
CA PRO A 138 -24.43 14.59 -21.22
C PRO A 138 -25.00 15.70 -20.31
N GLY A 139 -24.41 16.89 -20.36
CA GLY A 139 -24.87 18.05 -19.56
C GLY A 139 -24.47 18.03 -18.07
N THR A 140 -23.85 16.97 -17.55
CA THR A 140 -23.55 16.83 -16.11
C THR A 140 -22.08 17.13 -15.80
N ARG A 141 -21.66 18.40 -15.93
CA ARG A 141 -20.27 18.84 -15.68
C ARG A 141 -19.74 18.49 -14.29
N TYR A 142 -20.61 18.51 -13.27
CA TYR A 142 -20.25 18.24 -11.87
C TYR A 142 -20.72 16.87 -11.39
N GLY A 143 -21.12 15.96 -12.29
CA GLY A 143 -21.75 14.71 -11.89
C GLY A 143 -20.89 13.83 -10.99
N LEU A 144 -19.56 13.80 -11.21
CA LEU A 144 -18.63 13.11 -10.32
C LEU A 144 -18.52 13.75 -8.94
N LEU A 145 -18.60 15.09 -8.84
CA LEU A 145 -18.58 15.78 -7.54
C LEU A 145 -19.79 15.42 -6.70
N VAL A 146 -20.96 15.24 -7.32
CA VAL A 146 -22.17 14.80 -6.61
C VAL A 146 -21.99 13.37 -6.08
N VAL A 147 -21.38 12.46 -6.86
CA VAL A 147 -21.07 11.10 -6.38
C VAL A 147 -20.06 11.12 -5.24
N TRP A 148 -19.02 11.94 -5.33
CA TRP A 148 -18.06 12.15 -4.25
C TRP A 148 -18.74 12.70 -2.98
N ALA A 149 -19.61 13.70 -3.12
CA ALA A 149 -20.37 14.26 -2.00
C ALA A 149 -21.27 13.22 -1.33
N TYR A 150 -21.93 12.36 -2.11
CA TYR A 150 -22.70 11.23 -1.58
C TYR A 150 -21.82 10.24 -0.80
N CYS A 151 -20.66 9.87 -1.34
CA CYS A 151 -19.76 8.91 -0.70
C CYS A 151 -19.13 9.48 0.58
N CYS A 152 -18.60 10.69 0.54
CA CYS A 152 -18.00 11.34 1.70
C CYS A 152 -19.06 11.71 2.75
N GLY A 153 -20.24 12.18 2.32
CA GLY A 153 -21.35 12.51 3.21
C GLY A 153 -21.90 11.28 3.93
N SER A 154 -22.11 10.17 3.22
CA SER A 154 -22.53 8.91 3.84
C SER A 154 -21.47 8.33 4.78
N LEU A 155 -20.17 8.46 4.44
CA LEU A 155 -19.09 8.09 5.34
C LEU A 155 -19.14 8.91 6.64
N LEU A 156 -19.24 10.25 6.51
CA LEU A 156 -19.28 11.16 7.65
C LEU A 156 -20.50 10.89 8.54
N LEU A 157 -21.67 10.71 7.93
CA LEU A 157 -22.91 10.35 8.65
C LEU A 157 -22.75 9.00 9.36
N ALA A 158 -22.25 7.97 8.69
CA ALA A 158 -22.04 6.68 9.34
C ALA A 158 -21.02 6.75 10.51
N ARG A 159 -20.09 7.71 10.47
CA ARG A 159 -19.08 7.92 11.52
C ARG A 159 -19.58 8.74 12.70
N LEU A 160 -20.27 9.85 12.43
CA LEU A 160 -20.79 10.75 13.48
C LEU A 160 -21.76 10.05 14.42
N TRP A 161 -22.50 9.04 13.95
CA TRP A 161 -23.50 8.31 14.73
C TRP A 161 -23.15 6.84 14.98
N GLU A 162 -21.90 6.43 14.71
CA GLU A 162 -21.44 5.04 14.86
C GLU A 162 -22.40 4.02 14.20
N GLY A 163 -22.82 4.35 12.97
CA GLY A 163 -23.86 3.67 12.22
C GLY A 163 -25.16 4.48 12.12
N LEU A 164 -26.20 3.83 11.62
CA LEU A 164 -27.53 4.40 11.46
C LEU A 164 -28.50 3.49 12.21
N PRO A 165 -29.19 3.97 13.24
CA PRO A 165 -30.17 3.17 13.95
C PRO A 165 -31.47 3.03 13.14
N PHE A 166 -32.07 1.85 13.17
CA PHE A 166 -33.35 1.56 12.52
C PHE A 166 -34.50 2.33 13.14
N ALA A 167 -34.40 2.66 14.43
CA ALA A 167 -35.36 3.52 15.13
C ALA A 167 -35.61 4.88 14.44
N TRP A 168 -34.65 5.40 13.69
CA TRP A 168 -34.82 6.66 12.95
C TRP A 168 -35.68 6.52 11.69
N LEU A 169 -35.73 5.33 11.10
CA LEU A 169 -36.61 5.07 9.96
C LEU A 169 -38.05 4.91 10.44
N SER A 170 -38.24 4.20 11.55
CA SER A 170 -39.52 4.08 12.25
C SER A 170 -39.29 3.50 13.64
N PRO A 171 -40.00 3.98 14.69
CA PRO A 171 -39.95 3.37 16.02
C PRO A 171 -40.25 1.86 16.02
N GLY A 172 -41.11 1.40 15.11
CA GLY A 172 -41.46 -0.03 14.98
C GLY A 172 -40.31 -0.92 14.49
N LEU A 173 -39.24 -0.34 13.93
CA LEU A 173 -38.05 -1.07 13.49
C LEU A 173 -36.91 -1.05 14.52
N ALA A 174 -37.11 -0.41 15.69
CA ALA A 174 -36.07 -0.31 16.72
C ALA A 174 -35.58 -1.67 17.24
N PHE A 175 -36.42 -2.71 17.18
CA PHE A 175 -36.00 -4.07 17.54
C PHE A 175 -34.89 -4.64 16.63
N LEU A 176 -34.73 -4.11 15.40
CA LEU A 176 -33.64 -4.52 14.50
C LEU A 176 -32.28 -3.96 14.94
N ASP A 177 -32.26 -2.92 15.78
CA ASP A 177 -31.01 -2.34 16.30
C ASP A 177 -30.26 -3.30 17.24
N THR A 178 -30.95 -4.31 17.80
CA THR A 178 -30.33 -5.37 18.61
C THR A 178 -29.82 -6.54 17.76
N HIS A 179 -30.20 -6.63 16.47
CA HIS A 179 -29.84 -7.71 15.55
C HIS A 179 -28.65 -7.32 14.65
N ARG A 180 -27.59 -6.78 15.26
CA ARG A 180 -26.35 -6.40 14.57
C ARG A 180 -25.47 -7.62 14.34
N GLY A 181 -24.79 -7.66 13.19
CA GLY A 181 -23.83 -8.73 12.89
C GLY A 181 -22.52 -8.63 13.66
N MET A 182 -21.60 -9.53 13.33
CA MET A 182 -20.30 -9.67 14.00
C MET A 182 -19.43 -8.41 13.96
N LEU A 183 -19.54 -7.63 12.89
CA LEU A 183 -18.72 -6.46 12.62
C LEU A 183 -19.57 -5.22 12.42
N ARG A 184 -19.07 -4.09 12.93
CA ARG A 184 -19.65 -2.76 12.71
C ARG A 184 -19.53 -2.35 11.24
N TRP A 185 -20.66 -2.31 10.54
CA TRP A 185 -20.70 -2.04 9.10
C TRP A 185 -20.06 -0.70 8.71
N HIS A 186 -20.26 0.35 9.53
CA HIS A 186 -19.75 1.69 9.27
C HIS A 186 -18.21 1.78 9.31
N ILE A 187 -17.52 0.81 9.93
CA ILE A 187 -16.05 0.74 9.90
C ILE A 187 -15.56 0.22 8.55
N HIS A 188 -16.16 -0.85 8.06
CA HIS A 188 -15.78 -1.49 6.80
C HIS A 188 -16.29 -0.72 5.58
N TYR A 189 -17.31 0.12 5.77
CA TYR A 189 -17.80 1.04 4.75
C TYR A 189 -16.72 2.02 4.23
N ASN A 190 -15.65 2.28 4.99
CA ASN A 190 -14.53 3.09 4.51
C ASN A 190 -13.93 2.54 3.21
N LEU A 191 -13.67 1.23 3.11
CA LEU A 191 -13.15 0.64 1.88
C LEU A 191 -14.21 0.63 0.77
N MET A 192 -15.49 0.56 1.15
CA MET A 192 -16.61 0.58 0.21
C MET A 192 -16.68 1.88 -0.59
N ILE A 193 -16.52 3.04 0.07
CA ILE A 193 -16.60 4.31 -0.63
C ILE A 193 -15.53 4.47 -1.72
N LEU A 194 -14.35 3.90 -1.51
CA LEU A 194 -13.28 3.91 -2.51
C LEU A 194 -13.70 3.11 -3.76
N ARG A 195 -14.41 2.00 -3.57
CA ARG A 195 -14.95 1.17 -4.65
C ARG A 195 -16.05 1.91 -5.42
N LEU A 196 -16.97 2.56 -4.71
CA LEU A 196 -18.05 3.33 -5.31
C LEU A 196 -17.53 4.49 -6.17
N ILE A 197 -16.57 5.25 -5.64
CA ILE A 197 -15.89 6.32 -6.37
C ILE A 197 -15.14 5.76 -7.60
N SER A 198 -14.42 4.62 -7.45
CA SER A 198 -13.71 3.99 -8.56
C SER A 198 -14.66 3.65 -9.71
N PHE A 199 -15.80 3.02 -9.40
CA PHE A 199 -16.81 2.67 -10.39
C PHE A 199 -17.36 3.91 -11.12
N ALA A 200 -17.72 4.95 -10.35
CA ALA A 200 -18.29 6.17 -10.91
C ALA A 200 -17.30 6.90 -11.84
N SER A 201 -16.04 7.04 -11.40
CA SER A 201 -14.97 7.64 -12.19
C SER A 201 -14.65 6.84 -13.44
N ASP A 202 -14.49 5.52 -13.32
CA ASP A 202 -14.20 4.65 -14.46
C ASP A 202 -15.34 4.68 -15.50
N LEU A 203 -16.61 4.70 -15.06
CA LEU A 203 -17.78 4.86 -15.92
C LEU A 203 -17.79 6.22 -16.65
N ALA A 204 -17.52 7.31 -15.92
CA ALA A 204 -17.47 8.64 -16.51
C ALA A 204 -16.39 8.74 -17.59
N TRP A 205 -15.21 8.18 -17.33
CA TRP A 205 -14.12 8.15 -18.30
C TRP A 205 -14.44 7.28 -19.51
N ALA A 206 -15.06 6.11 -19.31
CA ALA A 206 -15.50 5.26 -20.42
C ALA A 206 -16.55 5.97 -21.32
N ARG A 207 -17.49 6.71 -20.73
CA ARG A 207 -18.47 7.52 -21.47
C ARG A 207 -17.80 8.64 -22.27
N ASN A 208 -16.84 9.34 -21.65
CA ASN A 208 -16.10 10.42 -22.31
C ASN A 208 -15.23 9.88 -23.46
N ALA A 209 -14.55 8.75 -23.26
CA ALA A 209 -13.76 8.10 -24.30
C ALA A 209 -14.62 7.71 -25.51
N ARG A 210 -15.80 7.11 -25.27
CA ARG A 210 -16.76 6.76 -26.33
C ARG A 210 -17.26 7.98 -27.11
N ARG A 211 -17.44 9.13 -26.45
CA ARG A 211 -17.84 10.39 -27.14
C ARG A 211 -16.71 10.99 -27.96
N ALA A 212 -15.47 10.86 -27.51
CA ALA A 212 -14.30 11.37 -28.23
C ALA A 212 -13.99 10.59 -29.52
N THR A 213 -14.52 9.38 -29.67
CA THR A 213 -14.37 8.54 -30.88
C THR A 213 -15.73 8.10 -31.47
N PRO A 214 -16.51 9.01 -32.07
CA PRO A 214 -17.73 8.64 -32.78
C PRO A 214 -17.38 7.95 -34.11
N GLY A 215 -17.68 6.66 -34.26
CA GLY A 215 -17.60 5.93 -35.54
C GLY A 215 -16.39 5.01 -35.77
N GLY A 216 -15.40 4.98 -34.86
CA GLY A 216 -14.35 3.94 -34.86
C GLY A 216 -14.89 2.64 -34.24
N ARG A 217 -14.44 1.47 -34.73
CA ARG A 217 -14.76 0.14 -34.16
C ARG A 217 -14.76 0.24 -32.62
N GLY A 218 -15.92 0.05 -32.00
CA GLY A 218 -16.07 0.09 -30.55
C GLY A 218 -15.15 -0.94 -29.88
N PRO A 219 -14.98 -0.88 -28.53
CA PRO A 219 -14.22 -1.91 -27.82
C PRO A 219 -14.78 -3.28 -28.22
N LEU A 220 -13.88 -4.17 -28.65
CA LEU A 220 -14.21 -5.40 -29.37
C LEU A 220 -15.32 -6.19 -28.67
N GLN A 221 -16.20 -6.77 -29.47
CA GLN A 221 -17.27 -7.67 -29.01
C GLN A 221 -16.70 -8.75 -28.06
N PRO A 222 -17.50 -9.23 -27.09
CA PRO A 222 -17.02 -10.17 -26.05
C PRO A 222 -16.45 -11.50 -26.58
N ALA A 223 -16.63 -11.83 -27.86
CA ALA A 223 -16.05 -13.01 -28.50
C ALA A 223 -14.65 -12.79 -29.11
N GLN A 224 -14.17 -11.55 -29.20
CA GLN A 224 -12.93 -11.19 -29.89
C GLN A 224 -12.14 -10.08 -29.19
N ALA A 225 -12.11 -10.04 -27.85
CA ALA A 225 -11.10 -9.22 -27.18
C ALA A 225 -9.72 -9.80 -27.52
N PRO A 226 -8.87 -9.13 -28.31
CA PRO A 226 -7.50 -9.56 -28.45
C PRO A 226 -6.87 -9.33 -27.08
N VAL A 227 -6.28 -10.40 -26.56
CA VAL A 227 -5.16 -10.31 -25.63
C VAL A 227 -4.31 -9.10 -26.03
N PRO A 228 -4.06 -8.11 -25.13
CA PRO A 228 -3.37 -6.86 -25.47
C PRO A 228 -2.17 -7.12 -26.40
N ALA A 229 -1.90 -6.27 -27.39
CA ALA A 229 -0.82 -6.51 -28.37
C ALA A 229 0.57 -6.77 -27.71
N ALA A 230 0.77 -6.26 -26.49
CA ALA A 230 1.93 -6.55 -25.64
C ALA A 230 2.04 -8.03 -25.16
N LEU A 231 0.95 -8.78 -25.19
CA LEU A 231 0.82 -10.18 -24.79
C LEU A 231 0.84 -11.15 -25.99
N THR A 232 0.50 -10.72 -27.21
CA THR A 232 0.68 -11.54 -28.42
C THR A 232 2.16 -11.77 -28.73
N ALA A 233 3.02 -10.79 -28.42
CA ALA A 233 4.48 -10.93 -28.51
C ALA A 233 5.05 -11.95 -27.50
N VAL A 234 4.34 -12.23 -26.40
CA VAL A 234 4.73 -13.26 -25.42
C VAL A 234 4.27 -14.65 -25.86
N ARG A 235 3.13 -14.75 -26.55
CA ARG A 235 2.61 -16.03 -27.10
C ARG A 235 3.36 -16.54 -28.33
N ALA A 236 3.84 -15.65 -29.19
CA ALA A 236 4.50 -16.03 -30.44
C ALA A 236 5.92 -16.62 -30.27
N GLY A 237 6.48 -16.58 -29.06
CA GLY A 237 7.80 -17.17 -28.77
C GLY A 237 7.79 -18.67 -28.48
N GLU A 238 6.62 -19.30 -28.33
CA GLU A 238 6.53 -20.72 -27.95
C GLU A 238 5.92 -21.63 -29.03
N ASP A 239 5.18 -21.10 -30.03
CA ASP A 239 4.52 -21.94 -31.03
C ASP A 239 4.82 -21.54 -32.50
N SER A 240 5.63 -22.39 -33.15
CA SER A 240 5.67 -22.71 -34.59
C SER A 240 6.27 -21.75 -35.64
N SER A 241 7.25 -22.34 -36.33
CA SER A 241 7.73 -22.16 -37.71
C SER A 241 6.64 -21.97 -38.79
N GLY A 242 6.86 -21.05 -39.75
CA GLY A 242 6.15 -21.07 -41.05
C GLY A 242 5.94 -19.71 -41.76
N SER A 243 6.89 -19.35 -42.63
CA SER A 243 6.80 -18.61 -43.93
C SER A 243 5.76 -17.50 -44.25
N GLY A 244 6.27 -16.37 -44.79
CA GLY A 244 5.66 -15.52 -45.85
C GLY A 244 5.37 -14.05 -45.46
N LEU A 245 6.21 -13.04 -45.79
CA LEU A 245 6.17 -12.12 -46.98
C LEU A 245 4.89 -11.23 -47.04
N THR A 246 4.84 -9.88 -47.20
CA THR A 246 5.71 -8.80 -47.77
C THR A 246 5.17 -7.38 -47.43
N ALA A 247 6.08 -6.37 -47.40
CA ALA A 247 5.97 -4.95 -47.87
C ALA A 247 4.93 -3.96 -47.26
N SER A 248 5.10 -2.62 -47.14
CA SER A 248 6.16 -1.62 -47.44
C SER A 248 5.70 -0.21 -46.99
N GLY A 249 6.65 0.68 -46.63
CA GLY A 249 6.57 2.17 -46.64
C GLY A 249 5.89 2.84 -45.43
N GLY A 250 6.35 3.92 -44.80
CA GLY A 250 7.43 4.88 -45.04
C GLY A 250 6.92 6.29 -44.69
N SER A 251 7.44 6.93 -43.63
CA SER A 251 7.80 8.36 -43.52
C SER A 251 8.03 8.79 -42.07
N GLU A 252 9.05 9.62 -41.90
CA GLU A 252 9.57 10.14 -40.65
C GLU A 252 8.77 11.35 -40.16
N GLY A 253 8.66 11.48 -38.84
CA GLY A 253 8.11 12.64 -38.15
C GLY A 253 8.48 12.59 -36.68
N GLU A 254 9.59 13.23 -36.32
CA GLU A 254 10.08 13.36 -34.95
C GLU A 254 9.02 14.04 -34.07
N SER A 255 8.41 13.26 -33.18
CA SER A 255 7.65 13.78 -32.04
C SER A 255 8.15 13.11 -30.77
N ASN A 256 8.59 13.97 -29.85
CA ASN A 256 9.18 13.64 -28.57
C ASN A 256 8.10 13.07 -27.63
N SER A 257 7.78 11.78 -27.78
CA SER A 257 6.95 11.02 -26.86
C SER A 257 7.78 9.85 -26.33
N GLY A 258 8.23 9.96 -25.08
CA GLY A 258 8.94 8.90 -24.37
C GLY A 258 8.00 7.73 -24.07
N GLY A 259 7.72 6.93 -25.10
CA GLY A 259 7.02 5.66 -25.01
C GLY A 259 7.87 4.66 -24.23
N SER A 260 7.38 4.29 -23.06
CA SER A 260 7.92 3.18 -22.25
C SER A 260 7.68 1.86 -22.99
N LEU A 261 8.62 1.47 -23.85
CA LEU A 261 8.60 0.17 -24.52
C LEU A 261 9.07 -0.95 -23.57
N ALA A 262 8.38 -2.09 -23.72
CA ALA A 262 8.26 -3.23 -22.83
C ALA A 262 9.59 -3.79 -22.26
N ALA A 263 9.60 -4.01 -20.96
CA ALA A 263 10.59 -4.84 -20.27
C ALA A 263 10.14 -6.31 -20.34
N VAL A 264 11.03 -7.26 -20.65
CA VAL A 264 10.76 -8.68 -20.35
C VAL A 264 10.72 -8.83 -18.83
N PRO A 265 9.63 -9.34 -18.25
CA PRO A 265 9.47 -9.21 -16.81
C PRO A 265 9.97 -10.46 -16.10
N SER A 266 10.67 -10.26 -14.98
CA SER A 266 10.53 -11.20 -13.85
C SER A 266 9.04 -11.43 -13.61
N SER A 267 8.59 -12.65 -13.30
CA SER A 267 7.16 -13.01 -13.23
C SER A 267 6.28 -12.15 -12.28
N ILE A 268 6.90 -11.34 -11.41
CA ILE A 268 6.24 -10.36 -10.53
C ILE A 268 6.13 -8.98 -11.20
N GLY A 269 7.12 -8.57 -12.00
CA GLY A 269 7.11 -7.32 -12.77
C GLY A 269 6.13 -7.34 -13.95
N SER A 270 5.86 -8.52 -14.52
CA SER A 270 4.85 -8.71 -15.59
C SER A 270 3.47 -8.40 -15.06
N LEU A 271 3.20 -8.89 -13.85
CA LEU A 271 1.90 -8.74 -13.19
C LEU A 271 1.60 -7.28 -12.84
N ASP A 272 2.57 -6.53 -12.31
CA ASP A 272 2.37 -5.12 -11.98
C ASP A 272 2.10 -4.26 -13.24
N GLN A 273 2.76 -4.57 -14.36
CA GLN A 273 2.50 -3.91 -15.65
C GLN A 273 1.12 -4.27 -16.20
N GLU A 274 0.74 -5.55 -16.12
CA GLU A 274 -0.59 -6.02 -16.52
C GLU A 274 -1.69 -5.35 -15.69
N ILE A 275 -1.52 -5.29 -14.36
CA ILE A 275 -2.44 -4.59 -13.45
C ILE A 275 -2.56 -3.13 -13.87
N LYS A 276 -1.45 -2.45 -14.17
CA LYS A 276 -1.47 -1.05 -14.59
C LYS A 276 -2.24 -0.86 -15.91
N ALA A 277 -2.01 -1.72 -16.90
CA ALA A 277 -2.73 -1.66 -18.17
C ALA A 277 -4.24 -1.81 -17.99
N ARG A 278 -4.66 -2.81 -17.19
CA ARG A 278 -6.08 -3.06 -16.87
C ARG A 278 -6.74 -1.95 -16.06
N VAL A 279 -5.98 -1.15 -15.32
CA VAL A 279 -6.50 0.03 -14.63
C VAL A 279 -6.83 1.14 -15.62
N GLU A 280 -6.01 1.31 -16.66
CA GLU A 280 -6.11 2.40 -17.63
C GLU A 280 -7.12 2.12 -18.74
N GLU A 281 -7.29 0.85 -19.12
CA GLU A 281 -8.19 0.42 -20.19
C GLU A 281 -9.68 0.57 -19.79
N PRO A 282 -10.50 1.34 -20.54
CA PRO A 282 -11.94 1.42 -20.32
C PRO A 282 -12.64 0.11 -20.70
N LEU A 283 -13.64 -0.29 -19.91
CA LEU A 283 -14.49 -1.44 -20.25
C LEU A 283 -15.62 -1.04 -21.21
N PRO A 284 -16.19 -1.99 -21.97
CA PRO A 284 -17.46 -1.77 -22.67
C PRO A 284 -18.54 -1.30 -21.70
N LEU A 285 -19.36 -0.32 -22.11
CA LEU A 285 -20.35 0.30 -21.21
C LEU A 285 -21.37 -0.70 -20.62
N CYS A 286 -21.67 -1.80 -21.33
CA CYS A 286 -22.55 -2.86 -20.84
C CYS A 286 -21.98 -3.62 -19.63
N GLN A 287 -20.68 -3.54 -19.38
CA GLN A 287 -20.04 -4.17 -18.21
C GLN A 287 -20.17 -3.32 -16.94
N TYR A 288 -20.60 -2.05 -17.03
CA TYR A 288 -20.91 -1.22 -15.87
C TYR A 288 -22.36 -1.47 -15.41
N SER A 289 -22.57 -2.63 -14.78
CA SER A 289 -23.88 -3.08 -14.30
C SER A 289 -23.95 -3.12 -12.78
N LEU A 290 -25.18 -3.16 -12.24
CA LEU A 290 -25.39 -3.32 -10.79
C LEU A 290 -24.80 -4.64 -10.29
N ALA A 291 -24.95 -5.72 -11.05
CA ALA A 291 -24.38 -7.02 -10.70
C ALA A 291 -22.84 -6.97 -10.63
N GLY A 292 -22.20 -6.30 -11.60
CA GLY A 292 -20.75 -6.09 -11.59
C GLY A 292 -20.29 -5.23 -10.42
N LEU A 293 -21.02 -4.15 -10.11
CA LEU A 293 -20.73 -3.32 -8.94
C LEU A 293 -20.91 -4.10 -7.63
N LEU A 294 -21.98 -4.87 -7.47
CA LEU A 294 -22.20 -5.69 -6.27
C LEU A 294 -21.11 -6.75 -6.11
N GLU A 295 -20.73 -7.45 -7.18
CA GLU A 295 -19.62 -8.40 -7.14
C GLU A 295 -18.31 -7.71 -6.73
N TYR A 296 -18.04 -6.51 -7.25
CA TYR A 296 -16.86 -5.73 -6.91
C TYR A 296 -16.88 -5.22 -5.47
N CYS A 297 -17.99 -4.66 -5.01
CA CYS A 297 -18.16 -4.09 -3.68
C CYS A 297 -18.14 -5.16 -2.59
N LEU A 298 -18.81 -6.29 -2.83
CA LEU A 298 -19.02 -7.33 -1.82
C LEU A 298 -17.98 -8.46 -1.89
N TYR A 299 -16.94 -8.31 -2.72
CA TYR A 299 -15.90 -9.33 -2.91
C TYR A 299 -15.22 -9.71 -1.59
N PRO A 300 -15.50 -10.89 -1.00
CA PRO A 300 -15.10 -11.22 0.37
C PRO A 300 -13.59 -11.12 0.64
N PRO A 301 -12.69 -11.59 -0.27
CA PRO A 301 -11.25 -11.48 -0.04
C PRO A 301 -10.73 -10.05 0.14
N LEU A 302 -11.46 -9.03 -0.31
CA LEU A 302 -11.02 -7.63 -0.21
C LEU A 302 -12.08 -6.73 0.44
N TYR A 303 -13.09 -7.31 1.11
CA TYR A 303 -14.19 -6.58 1.74
C TYR A 303 -13.78 -5.98 3.09
N ILE A 304 -13.25 -6.81 3.99
CA ILE A 304 -12.89 -6.42 5.36
C ILE A 304 -11.62 -5.56 5.37
N ALA A 305 -10.59 -6.06 4.69
CA ALA A 305 -9.30 -5.42 4.50
C ALA A 305 -8.61 -6.03 3.26
N GLY A 306 -7.50 -5.43 2.84
CA GLY A 306 -6.71 -5.89 1.70
C GLY A 306 -6.35 -4.75 0.76
N PRO A 307 -5.69 -5.06 -0.37
CA PRO A 307 -5.37 -4.03 -1.33
C PRO A 307 -6.60 -3.52 -2.09
N ILE A 308 -6.56 -2.21 -2.35
CA ILE A 308 -7.54 -1.47 -3.13
C ILE A 308 -7.24 -1.66 -4.61
N MET A 309 -8.29 -1.80 -5.40
CA MET A 309 -8.21 -2.02 -6.84
C MET A 309 -9.17 -1.07 -7.53
N SER A 310 -9.01 -0.81 -8.83
CA SER A 310 -10.02 -0.08 -9.61
C SER A 310 -11.15 -1.02 -10.04
N TYR A 311 -12.28 -0.46 -10.46
CA TYR A 311 -13.36 -1.26 -11.02
C TYR A 311 -12.92 -1.95 -12.32
N ASN A 312 -12.30 -1.21 -13.24
CA ASN A 312 -11.84 -1.78 -14.51
C ASN A 312 -10.85 -2.93 -14.32
N CYS A 313 -9.91 -2.78 -13.38
CA CYS A 313 -8.93 -3.81 -13.10
C CYS A 313 -9.57 -5.06 -12.49
N PHE A 314 -10.54 -4.91 -11.58
CA PHE A 314 -11.27 -6.05 -11.02
C PHE A 314 -12.14 -6.73 -12.07
N ALA A 315 -13.03 -5.98 -12.74
CA ALA A 315 -14.01 -6.54 -13.67
C ALA A 315 -13.35 -7.20 -14.90
N SER A 316 -12.25 -6.64 -15.42
CA SER A 316 -11.49 -7.27 -16.51
C SER A 316 -10.89 -8.63 -16.12
N GLN A 317 -10.59 -8.86 -14.84
CA GLN A 317 -10.09 -10.15 -14.35
C GLN A 317 -11.21 -11.16 -14.08
N ARG A 318 -12.44 -10.68 -13.88
CA ARG A 318 -13.64 -11.52 -13.70
C ARG A 318 -14.26 -11.93 -15.04
N ALA A 319 -13.99 -11.17 -16.10
CA ALA A 319 -14.44 -11.46 -17.45
C ALA A 319 -13.97 -12.85 -17.93
N PRO A 320 -14.73 -13.51 -18.84
CA PRO A 320 -14.31 -14.79 -19.43
C PRO A 320 -12.89 -14.68 -20.03
N GLY A 321 -11.99 -15.58 -19.63
CA GLY A 321 -10.60 -15.57 -20.08
C GLY A 321 -9.70 -14.47 -19.45
N GLY A 322 -10.28 -13.56 -18.66
CA GLY A 322 -9.57 -12.42 -18.08
C GLY A 322 -8.82 -12.70 -16.76
N ALA A 323 -9.16 -13.80 -16.09
CA ALA A 323 -8.52 -14.20 -14.83
C ALA A 323 -7.00 -14.34 -14.99
N VAL A 324 -6.25 -13.96 -13.96
CA VAL A 324 -4.78 -14.09 -13.96
C VAL A 324 -4.43 -15.56 -13.82
N ARG A 325 -4.39 -16.27 -14.95
CA ARG A 325 -4.09 -17.71 -15.03
C ARG A 325 -2.59 -18.01 -14.98
N HIS A 326 -1.74 -16.99 -15.07
CA HIS A 326 -0.28 -17.14 -15.12
C HIS A 326 0.39 -17.26 -13.74
N LEU A 327 -0.34 -17.09 -12.63
CA LEU A 327 0.22 -17.30 -11.30
C LEU A 327 0.34 -18.81 -11.02
N GLY A 328 1.45 -19.42 -11.44
CA GLY A 328 1.69 -20.84 -11.21
C GLY A 328 1.60 -21.22 -9.72
N ARG A 329 1.18 -22.44 -9.41
CA ARG A 329 1.04 -22.97 -8.03
C ARG A 329 2.28 -22.67 -7.16
N ARG A 330 3.47 -22.80 -7.75
CA ARG A 330 4.75 -22.47 -7.10
C ARG A 330 4.80 -21.01 -6.61
N GLN A 331 4.35 -20.05 -7.40
CA GLN A 331 4.37 -18.62 -7.02
C GLN A 331 3.39 -18.33 -5.89
N LEU A 332 2.20 -18.95 -5.94
CA LEU A 332 1.21 -18.84 -4.87
C LEU A 332 1.75 -19.42 -3.55
N LEU A 333 2.38 -20.60 -3.59
CA LEU A 333 3.02 -21.22 -2.42
C LEU A 333 4.17 -20.37 -1.88
N LEU A 334 5.03 -19.82 -2.74
CA LEU A 334 6.10 -18.91 -2.31
C LEU A 334 5.53 -17.62 -1.68
N TYR A 335 4.43 -17.11 -2.21
CA TYR A 335 3.77 -15.94 -1.63
C TYR A 335 3.14 -16.26 -0.26
N ALA A 336 2.50 -17.43 -0.13
CA ALA A 336 1.98 -17.93 1.15
C ALA A 336 3.10 -18.13 2.18
N ALA A 337 4.23 -18.73 1.78
CA ALA A 337 5.40 -18.90 2.64
C ALA A 337 5.95 -17.54 3.12
N ARG A 338 5.99 -16.54 2.25
CA ARG A 338 6.38 -15.16 2.63
C ARG A 338 5.39 -14.54 3.61
N ALA A 339 4.08 -14.76 3.46
CA ALA A 339 3.09 -14.28 4.42
C ALA A 339 3.25 -14.99 5.78
N ALA A 340 3.47 -16.30 5.79
CA ALA A 340 3.74 -17.08 7.00
C ALA A 340 5.01 -16.61 7.71
N LEU A 341 6.10 -16.33 6.97
CA LEU A 341 7.32 -15.78 7.56
C LEU A 341 7.09 -14.42 8.22
N VAL A 342 6.29 -13.54 7.60
CA VAL A 342 5.94 -12.24 8.21
C VAL A 342 5.13 -12.45 9.49
N LEU A 343 4.20 -13.41 9.52
CA LEU A 343 3.45 -13.76 10.74
C LEU A 343 4.40 -14.25 11.85
N LEU A 344 5.32 -15.16 11.53
CA LEU A 344 6.30 -15.66 12.49
C LEU A 344 7.19 -14.54 13.04
N CYS A 345 7.65 -13.63 12.17
CA CYS A 345 8.39 -12.45 12.61
C CYS A 345 7.54 -11.53 13.50
N LEU A 346 6.27 -11.31 13.16
CA LEU A 346 5.36 -10.50 13.95
C LEU A 346 5.14 -11.10 15.34
N GLU A 347 4.84 -12.39 15.42
CA GLU A 347 4.71 -13.10 16.71
C GLU A 347 6.01 -13.06 17.51
N ALA A 348 7.17 -13.31 16.89
CA ALA A 348 8.45 -13.23 17.57
C ALA A 348 8.71 -11.84 18.17
N VAL A 349 8.40 -10.77 17.42
CA VAL A 349 8.53 -9.40 17.89
C VAL A 349 7.56 -9.11 19.04
N THR A 350 6.29 -9.50 18.95
CA THR A 350 5.33 -9.20 20.04
C THR A 350 5.57 -10.02 21.30
N HIS A 351 6.20 -11.20 21.18
CA HIS A 351 6.65 -11.98 22.35
C HIS A 351 7.94 -11.45 22.98
N ALA A 352 8.91 -11.01 22.18
CA ALA A 352 10.22 -10.60 22.68
C ALA A 352 10.33 -9.10 23.03
N LEU A 353 9.52 -8.24 22.39
CA LEU A 353 9.71 -6.80 22.36
C LEU A 353 8.36 -6.07 22.57
N PRO A 354 7.87 -5.95 23.83
CA PRO A 354 6.55 -5.39 24.15
C PRO A 354 6.48 -3.85 24.05
N TYR A 355 7.03 -3.29 22.97
CA TYR A 355 7.16 -1.85 22.79
C TYR A 355 5.85 -1.13 22.51
N ASN A 356 4.81 -1.81 22.03
CA ASN A 356 3.49 -1.19 21.93
C ASN A 356 2.89 -1.00 23.32
N ALA A 357 3.04 -1.99 24.21
CA ALA A 357 2.65 -1.88 25.61
C ALA A 357 3.41 -0.76 26.33
N ILE A 358 4.76 -0.76 26.21
CA ILE A 358 5.63 0.27 26.81
C ILE A 358 5.19 1.67 26.38
N ALA A 359 4.88 1.84 25.10
CA ALA A 359 4.51 3.14 24.57
C ALA A 359 3.09 3.56 24.97
N ARG A 360 2.09 2.67 24.87
CA ARG A 360 0.70 2.96 25.27
C ARG A 360 0.55 3.25 26.75
N ASP A 361 1.29 2.55 27.60
CA ASP A 361 1.27 2.76 29.04
C ASP A 361 2.12 3.96 29.49
N ARG A 362 2.78 4.65 28.55
CA ARG A 362 3.73 5.73 28.81
C ARG A 362 4.77 5.31 29.87
N ALA A 363 5.24 4.07 29.78
CA ALA A 363 6.12 3.47 30.79
C ALA A 363 7.45 4.23 30.92
N LEU A 364 7.97 4.75 29.81
CA LEU A 364 9.18 5.60 29.80
C LEU A 364 8.97 6.94 30.52
N ASP A 365 7.82 7.57 30.36
CA ASP A 365 7.53 8.85 31.04
C ASP A 365 7.39 8.64 32.55
N LYS A 366 6.71 7.56 32.96
CA LYS A 366 6.59 7.15 34.38
C LYS A 366 7.96 6.85 34.98
N LEU A 367 8.82 6.15 34.24
CA LEU A 367 10.18 5.85 34.64
C LEU A 367 11.01 7.12 34.78
N ALA A 368 10.92 8.05 33.83
CA ALA A 368 11.61 9.34 33.88
C ALA A 368 11.13 10.19 35.07
N ALA A 369 9.83 10.21 35.37
CA ALA A 369 9.29 10.91 36.52
C ALA A 369 9.81 10.33 37.85
N ARG A 370 9.91 8.99 37.98
CA ARG A 370 10.49 8.35 39.17
C ARG A 370 11.95 8.73 39.38
N TRP A 371 12.74 8.70 38.31
CA TRP A 371 14.15 9.10 38.35
C TRP A 371 14.35 10.59 38.65
N ALA A 372 13.40 11.45 38.26
CA ALA A 372 13.44 12.87 38.57
C ALA A 372 13.05 13.16 40.04
N GLY A 373 12.14 12.38 40.63
CA GLY A 373 11.67 12.56 42.00
C GLY A 373 12.56 11.93 43.07
N ASP A 374 13.08 10.72 42.83
CA ASP A 374 13.94 9.99 43.77
C ASP A 374 15.01 9.16 43.03
N PRO A 375 16.15 9.78 42.67
CA PRO A 375 17.25 9.09 41.98
C PRO A 375 17.86 7.96 42.81
N ALA A 376 17.94 8.12 44.14
CA ALA A 376 18.57 7.15 45.02
C ALA A 376 17.70 5.91 45.18
N GLY A 377 16.40 6.08 45.44
CA GLY A 377 15.45 4.97 45.49
C GLY A 377 15.27 4.28 44.15
N ALA A 378 15.28 5.03 43.03
CA ALA A 378 15.22 4.42 41.70
C ALA A 378 16.43 3.53 41.41
N ALA A 379 17.64 3.96 41.80
CA ALA A 379 18.85 3.17 41.68
C ALA A 379 18.83 1.94 42.60
N ALA A 380 18.41 2.10 43.87
CA ALA A 380 18.29 1.01 44.83
C ALA A 380 17.27 -0.05 44.39
N ALA A 381 16.18 0.37 43.74
CA ALA A 381 15.16 -0.52 43.17
C ALA A 381 15.60 -1.20 41.86
N GLY A 382 16.83 -0.98 41.38
CA GLY A 382 17.33 -1.59 40.15
C GLY A 382 16.63 -1.11 38.87
N LEU A 383 15.96 0.05 38.91
CA LEU A 383 15.24 0.56 37.75
C LEU A 383 16.23 0.96 36.64
N PRO A 384 15.96 0.64 35.37
CA PRO A 384 16.82 1.11 34.29
C PRO A 384 16.73 2.63 34.17
N ARG A 385 17.87 3.31 33.96
CA ARG A 385 17.87 4.76 33.75
C ARG A 385 17.34 5.11 32.36
N PRO A 386 16.32 5.98 32.21
CA PRO A 386 15.83 6.40 30.91
C PRO A 386 16.88 7.22 30.18
N ARG A 387 17.15 6.88 28.92
CA ARG A 387 18.10 7.54 28.01
C ARG A 387 17.36 7.92 26.72
N PRO A 388 17.77 8.96 25.98
CA PRO A 388 17.14 9.29 24.69
C PRO A 388 17.11 8.12 23.70
N LEU A 389 18.12 7.25 23.75
CA LEU A 389 18.14 5.99 23.00
C LEU A 389 16.90 5.13 23.24
N HIS A 390 16.41 4.99 24.48
CA HIS A 390 15.26 4.16 24.80
C HIS A 390 13.96 4.71 24.19
N TYR A 391 13.82 6.04 24.10
CA TYR A 391 12.72 6.68 23.39
C TYR A 391 12.79 6.41 21.88
N SER A 392 13.99 6.54 21.29
CA SER A 392 14.19 6.25 19.87
C SER A 392 13.95 4.77 19.53
N ILE A 393 14.42 3.84 20.37
CA ILE A 393 14.18 2.40 20.25
C ILE A 393 12.68 2.08 20.35
N THR A 394 11.98 2.71 21.31
CA THR A 394 10.52 2.54 21.45
C THR A 394 9.79 2.95 20.18
N GLY A 395 10.10 4.15 19.65
CA GLY A 395 9.48 4.59 18.40
C GLY A 395 9.84 3.72 17.19
N TYR A 396 11.09 3.28 17.10
CA TYR A 396 11.54 2.36 16.06
C TYR A 396 10.77 1.04 16.08
N TRP A 397 10.68 0.36 17.23
CA TRP A 397 10.00 -0.93 17.32
C TRP A 397 8.48 -0.84 17.14
N VAL A 398 7.85 0.25 17.58
CA VAL A 398 6.42 0.47 17.28
C VAL A 398 6.19 0.64 15.77
N LEU A 399 7.07 1.33 15.06
CA LEU A 399 6.98 1.45 13.59
C LEU A 399 7.24 0.11 12.88
N VAL A 400 8.21 -0.68 13.35
CA VAL A 400 8.47 -2.04 12.83
C VAL A 400 7.27 -2.96 13.06
N PHE A 401 6.69 -2.94 14.25
CA PHE A 401 5.45 -3.66 14.54
C PHE A 401 4.32 -3.23 13.59
N MET A 402 4.11 -1.92 13.42
CA MET A 402 3.06 -1.40 12.54
C MET A 402 3.26 -1.89 11.10
N TRP A 403 4.50 -1.88 10.61
CA TRP A 403 4.84 -2.39 9.28
C TRP A 403 4.56 -3.89 9.17
N LEU A 404 5.01 -4.71 10.13
CA LEU A 404 4.78 -6.16 10.14
C LEU A 404 3.29 -6.50 10.18
N LYS A 405 2.53 -5.84 11.06
CA LYS A 405 1.07 -5.99 11.22
C LYS A 405 0.34 -5.81 9.90
N PHE A 406 0.53 -4.65 9.27
CA PHE A 406 -0.18 -4.36 8.01
C PHE A 406 0.36 -5.17 6.83
N THR A 407 1.65 -5.47 6.81
CA THR A 407 2.22 -6.40 5.80
C THR A 407 1.52 -7.75 5.87
N PHE A 408 1.35 -8.34 7.06
CA PHE A 408 0.68 -9.62 7.19
C PHE A 408 -0.80 -9.54 6.81
N ILE A 409 -1.56 -8.62 7.42
CA ILE A 409 -3.01 -8.48 7.18
C ILE A 409 -3.30 -8.33 5.69
N TRP A 410 -2.62 -7.41 5.00
CA TRP A 410 -2.88 -7.19 3.58
C TRP A 410 -2.39 -8.33 2.69
N ARG A 411 -1.27 -8.98 3.04
CA ARG A 411 -0.82 -10.17 2.30
C ARG A 411 -1.75 -11.35 2.45
N PHE A 412 -2.33 -11.54 3.63
CA PHE A 412 -3.31 -12.58 3.90
C PHE A 412 -4.55 -12.44 2.99
N PHE A 413 -5.16 -11.26 2.97
CA PHE A 413 -6.33 -10.99 2.10
C PHE A 413 -5.96 -11.04 0.60
N ARG A 414 -4.78 -10.53 0.24
CA ARG A 414 -4.25 -10.64 -1.13
C ARG A 414 -4.00 -12.10 -1.53
N LEU A 415 -3.53 -12.95 -0.63
CA LEU A 415 -3.32 -14.38 -0.91
C LEU A 415 -4.64 -15.07 -1.27
N ALA A 416 -5.72 -14.78 -0.53
CA ALA A 416 -7.05 -15.30 -0.84
C ALA A 416 -7.55 -14.82 -2.22
N ALA A 417 -7.36 -13.53 -2.55
CA ALA A 417 -7.70 -13.00 -3.87
C ALA A 417 -6.88 -13.66 -4.99
N LEU A 418 -5.57 -13.85 -4.79
CA LEU A 418 -4.70 -14.51 -5.76
C LEU A 418 -5.06 -15.98 -5.97
N ALA A 419 -5.42 -16.70 -4.90
CA ALA A 419 -5.92 -18.07 -5.00
C ALA A 419 -7.25 -18.10 -5.78
N ASP A 420 -8.09 -17.08 -5.62
CA ASP A 420 -9.25 -16.85 -6.45
C ASP A 420 -8.91 -16.33 -7.87
N GLY A 421 -7.64 -16.14 -8.24
CA GLY A 421 -7.26 -15.68 -9.59
C GLY A 421 -7.58 -14.21 -9.89
N VAL A 422 -7.77 -13.42 -8.84
CA VAL A 422 -7.80 -11.94 -8.89
C VAL A 422 -6.49 -11.44 -8.30
N ALA A 423 -5.76 -10.64 -9.07
CA ALA A 423 -4.47 -10.08 -8.70
C ALA A 423 -4.57 -8.59 -8.31
N PRO A 424 -4.88 -8.27 -7.06
CA PRO A 424 -4.79 -6.91 -6.57
C PRO A 424 -3.31 -6.50 -6.40
N PRO A 425 -2.99 -5.19 -6.37
CA PRO A 425 -1.62 -4.71 -6.16
C PRO A 425 -1.08 -5.07 -4.76
N GLU A 426 0.25 -5.17 -4.61
CA GLU A 426 0.89 -5.34 -3.29
C GLU A 426 0.87 -4.01 -2.53
N ASN A 427 0.62 -4.07 -1.22
CA ASN A 427 0.50 -2.87 -0.39
C ASN A 427 1.80 -2.46 0.30
N MET A 428 2.63 -3.43 0.69
CA MET A 428 3.92 -3.19 1.33
C MET A 428 5.02 -3.62 0.37
N THR A 429 5.42 -2.70 -0.51
CA THR A 429 6.39 -2.96 -1.57
C THR A 429 7.83 -2.88 -1.07
N ARG A 430 8.05 -2.19 0.05
CA ARG A 430 9.37 -2.04 0.68
C ARG A 430 9.29 -2.19 2.20
N CYS A 431 10.42 -2.58 2.78
CA CYS A 431 10.63 -2.55 4.22
C CYS A 431 10.57 -1.10 4.72
N VAL A 432 10.03 -0.87 5.93
CA VAL A 432 9.99 0.46 6.56
C VAL A 432 11.39 1.10 6.63
N CYS A 433 12.43 0.31 6.86
CA CYS A 433 13.83 0.76 6.89
C CYS A 433 14.47 0.98 5.50
N ASP A 434 13.74 0.74 4.41
CA ASP A 434 14.18 0.97 3.01
C ASP A 434 13.41 2.16 2.38
N ASN A 435 13.14 3.20 3.17
CA ASN A 435 12.56 4.47 2.72
C ASN A 435 13.36 5.64 3.29
N TYR A 436 13.75 6.58 2.41
CA TYR A 436 14.59 7.74 2.77
C TYR A 436 13.95 9.08 2.39
N ASP A 437 12.84 9.07 1.67
CA ASP A 437 12.05 10.25 1.31
C ASP A 437 10.56 9.99 1.58
N VAL A 438 9.83 11.04 1.91
CA VAL A 438 8.43 11.00 2.33
C VAL A 438 7.53 10.58 1.16
N GLU A 439 7.75 11.13 -0.04
CA GLU A 439 7.01 10.72 -1.24
C GLU A 439 7.21 9.22 -1.53
N GLY A 440 8.46 8.75 -1.45
CA GLY A 440 8.81 7.34 -1.56
C GLY A 440 8.12 6.48 -0.51
N PHE A 441 8.13 6.91 0.76
CA PHE A 441 7.42 6.20 1.82
C PHE A 441 5.93 6.02 1.50
N TRP A 442 5.22 7.10 1.14
CA TRP A 442 3.79 7.04 0.83
C TRP A 442 3.47 6.22 -0.42
N ARG A 443 4.39 6.13 -1.38
CA ARG A 443 4.23 5.27 -2.56
C ARG A 443 4.40 3.78 -2.24
N ASN A 444 5.14 3.45 -1.19
CA ASN A 444 5.49 2.07 -0.84
C ASN A 444 4.73 1.53 0.39
N TRP A 445 4.19 2.42 1.22
CA TRP A 445 3.28 2.13 2.32
C TRP A 445 1.83 2.22 1.84
N HIS A 446 1.05 1.17 2.06
CA HIS A 446 -0.31 1.06 1.53
C HIS A 446 -0.39 1.44 0.04
N ALA A 447 0.53 0.90 -0.76
CA ALA A 447 0.75 1.34 -2.14
C ALA A 447 -0.53 1.29 -3.01
N SER A 448 -1.45 0.37 -2.75
CA SER A 448 -2.74 0.33 -3.45
C SER A 448 -3.58 1.58 -3.21
N TYR A 449 -3.59 2.08 -1.96
CA TYR A 449 -4.32 3.29 -1.59
C TYR A 449 -3.66 4.52 -2.20
N ASN A 450 -2.32 4.58 -2.17
CA ASN A 450 -1.61 5.66 -2.85
C ASN A 450 -1.92 5.70 -4.35
N ARG A 451 -1.90 4.54 -5.05
CA ARG A 451 -2.30 4.44 -6.46
C ARG A 451 -3.74 4.92 -6.67
N TRP A 452 -4.65 4.57 -5.75
CA TRP A 452 -6.04 5.02 -5.78
C TRP A 452 -6.16 6.55 -5.62
N LEU A 453 -5.51 7.14 -4.61
CA LEU A 453 -5.48 8.59 -4.37
C LEU A 453 -4.92 9.33 -5.58
N VAL A 454 -3.85 8.80 -6.18
CA VAL A 454 -3.25 9.40 -7.38
C VAL A 454 -4.25 9.40 -8.54
N ARG A 455 -4.88 8.27 -8.84
CA ARG A 455 -5.77 8.14 -10.00
C ARG A 455 -7.09 8.89 -9.84
N TYR A 456 -7.74 8.78 -8.68
CA TYR A 456 -9.11 9.25 -8.49
C TYR A 456 -9.21 10.64 -7.85
N MET A 457 -8.11 11.17 -7.31
CA MET A 457 -8.12 12.49 -6.65
C MET A 457 -7.00 13.40 -7.14
N TYR A 458 -5.73 12.98 -7.07
CA TYR A 458 -4.60 13.84 -7.46
C TYR A 458 -4.65 14.24 -8.94
N VAL A 459 -4.82 13.29 -9.85
CA VAL A 459 -4.86 13.56 -11.30
C VAL A 459 -6.07 14.42 -11.68
N PRO A 460 -7.31 14.11 -11.23
CA PRO A 460 -8.48 14.97 -11.47
C PRO A 460 -8.35 16.40 -10.92
N LEU A 461 -7.60 16.61 -9.82
CA LEU A 461 -7.32 17.95 -9.27
C LEU A 461 -6.16 18.68 -9.99
N GLY A 462 -5.84 18.30 -11.23
CA GLY A 462 -4.79 18.94 -12.04
C GLY A 462 -3.36 18.46 -11.73
N GLY A 463 -3.21 17.39 -10.95
CA GLY A 463 -1.95 16.66 -10.79
C GLY A 463 -0.78 17.51 -10.31
N SER A 464 0.31 17.51 -11.08
CA SER A 464 1.55 18.21 -10.73
C SER A 464 1.44 19.73 -10.76
N ALA A 465 0.50 20.30 -11.53
CA ALA A 465 0.31 21.75 -11.60
C ALA A 465 -0.16 22.32 -10.25
N TRP A 466 -1.01 21.60 -9.53
CA TRP A 466 -1.58 22.00 -8.25
C TRP A 466 -1.01 21.20 -7.07
N ARG A 467 0.21 20.67 -7.21
CA ARG A 467 0.79 19.72 -6.25
C ARG A 467 0.71 20.19 -4.80
N ALA A 468 1.03 21.45 -4.51
CA ALA A 468 1.00 21.99 -3.15
C ALA A 468 -0.42 21.99 -2.55
N ALA A 469 -1.42 22.47 -3.29
CA ALA A 469 -2.82 22.45 -2.85
C ALA A 469 -3.36 21.01 -2.72
N ASN A 470 -3.00 20.15 -3.67
CA ASN A 470 -3.47 18.76 -3.69
C ASN A 470 -3.00 17.98 -2.46
N VAL A 471 -1.80 18.23 -1.95
CA VAL A 471 -1.31 17.58 -0.72
C VAL A 471 -2.27 17.83 0.45
N TRP A 472 -2.72 19.07 0.67
CA TRP A 472 -3.64 19.39 1.77
C TRP A 472 -5.00 18.69 1.64
N VAL A 473 -5.57 18.69 0.44
CA VAL A 473 -6.84 18.00 0.16
C VAL A 473 -6.69 16.49 0.35
N ILE A 474 -5.60 15.91 -0.17
CA ILE A 474 -5.30 14.47 -0.03
C ILE A 474 -5.17 14.08 1.43
N PHE A 475 -4.35 14.77 2.21
CA PHE A 475 -4.12 14.41 3.61
C PHE A 475 -5.38 14.60 4.46
N THR A 476 -6.20 15.60 4.17
CA THR A 476 -7.50 15.78 4.83
C THR A 476 -8.44 14.62 4.53
N PHE A 477 -8.54 14.21 3.26
CA PHE A 477 -9.32 13.02 2.89
C PHE A 477 -8.77 11.76 3.56
N VAL A 478 -7.46 11.57 3.61
CA VAL A 478 -6.83 10.42 4.28
C VAL A 478 -7.19 10.38 5.77
N ALA A 479 -7.18 11.52 6.47
CA ALA A 479 -7.60 11.58 7.87
C ALA A 479 -9.09 11.20 8.02
N LEU A 480 -9.98 11.86 7.28
CA LEU A 480 -11.43 11.60 7.31
C LEU A 480 -11.78 10.15 6.93
N TRP A 481 -11.05 9.58 5.98
CA TRP A 481 -11.22 8.20 5.56
C TRP A 481 -10.74 7.19 6.61
N HIS A 482 -9.79 7.53 7.46
CA HIS A 482 -9.33 6.64 8.52
C HIS A 482 -10.22 6.74 9.76
N ASP A 483 -10.33 7.94 10.34
CA ASP A 483 -11.18 8.20 11.49
C ASP A 483 -11.45 9.69 11.71
N LEU A 484 -12.57 10.02 12.35
CA LEU A 484 -12.94 11.40 12.68
C LEU A 484 -12.35 11.82 14.04
N GLU A 485 -11.03 11.71 14.17
CA GLU A 485 -10.30 12.11 15.38
C GLU A 485 -9.46 13.37 15.09
N TRP A 486 -9.62 14.42 15.92
CA TRP A 486 -8.83 15.66 15.78
C TRP A 486 -7.32 15.43 15.77
N ARG A 487 -6.86 14.44 16.54
CA ARG A 487 -5.46 14.00 16.56
C ARG A 487 -4.99 13.54 15.18
N LEU A 488 -5.82 12.80 14.46
CA LEU A 488 -5.47 12.26 13.14
C LEU A 488 -5.49 13.35 12.07
N LEU A 489 -6.42 14.30 12.17
CA LEU A 489 -6.46 15.46 11.28
C LEU A 489 -5.23 16.38 11.50
N GLY A 490 -4.89 16.67 12.76
CA GLY A 490 -3.69 17.43 13.10
C GLY A 490 -2.41 16.74 12.62
N TRP A 491 -2.33 15.41 12.75
CA TRP A 491 -1.24 14.63 12.18
C TRP A 491 -1.16 14.73 10.66
N ALA A 492 -2.30 14.67 9.96
CA ALA A 492 -2.34 14.74 8.51
C ALA A 492 -1.86 16.10 7.98
N TRP A 493 -2.23 17.19 8.64
CA TRP A 493 -1.76 18.53 8.29
C TRP A 493 -0.29 18.74 8.65
N MET A 494 0.19 18.17 9.76
CA MET A 494 1.61 18.14 10.08
C MET A 494 2.40 17.43 8.97
N MET A 495 1.90 16.29 8.47
CA MET A 495 2.51 15.58 7.34
C MET A 495 2.44 16.36 6.03
N ALA A 496 1.33 17.06 5.76
CA ALA A 496 1.20 17.93 4.60
C ALA A 496 2.25 19.05 4.62
N ALA A 497 2.45 19.70 5.77
CA ALA A 497 3.50 20.70 5.98
C ALA A 497 4.91 20.08 5.85
N ALA A 498 5.11 18.87 6.39
CA ALA A 498 6.39 18.15 6.35
C ALA A 498 6.89 17.82 4.94
N ILE A 499 5.99 17.70 3.98
CA ILE A 499 6.33 17.41 2.58
C ILE A 499 6.87 18.64 1.86
N ALA A 500 6.54 19.86 2.29
CA ALA A 500 6.95 21.08 1.61
C ALA A 500 8.48 21.29 1.53
N PRO A 501 9.27 21.09 2.61
CA PRO A 501 10.73 21.13 2.54
C PRO A 501 11.30 20.11 1.55
N GLU A 502 10.80 18.87 1.55
CA GLU A 502 11.23 17.84 0.59
C GLU A 502 10.95 18.26 -0.85
N MET A 503 9.77 18.84 -1.11
CA MET A 503 9.42 19.36 -2.43
C MET A 503 10.37 20.47 -2.88
N ALA A 504 10.74 21.39 -1.98
CA ALA A 504 11.69 22.46 -2.27
C ALA A 504 13.10 21.91 -2.58
N VAL A 505 13.59 20.96 -1.77
CA VAL A 505 14.90 20.31 -1.99
C VAL A 505 14.92 19.55 -3.32
N LYS A 506 13.86 18.78 -3.63
CA LYS A 506 13.73 18.07 -4.92
C LYS A 506 13.59 19.03 -6.10
N ALA A 507 12.97 20.20 -5.92
CA ALA A 507 12.91 21.24 -6.95
C ALA A 507 14.29 21.86 -7.21
N LEU A 508 15.02 22.20 -6.14
CA LEU A 508 16.38 22.71 -6.23
C LEU A 508 17.32 21.69 -6.88
N GLY A 509 17.20 20.41 -6.53
CA GLY A 509 17.94 19.29 -7.13
C GLY A 509 17.74 19.19 -8.65
N ARG A 510 16.54 19.52 -9.16
CA ARG A 510 16.23 19.49 -10.60
C ARG A 510 16.61 20.78 -11.33
N SER A 511 17.03 21.82 -10.62
CA SER A 511 17.38 23.11 -11.21
C SER A 511 18.68 23.04 -12.02
N LYS A 512 18.89 24.02 -12.91
CA LYS A 512 20.15 24.13 -13.67
C LYS A 512 21.36 24.40 -12.75
N LEU A 513 21.15 24.99 -11.56
CA LEU A 513 22.20 25.36 -10.60
C LEU A 513 23.00 24.15 -10.11
N LEU A 514 22.30 23.04 -9.83
CA LEU A 514 22.91 21.80 -9.35
C LEU A 514 23.32 20.87 -10.49
N ARG A 515 23.13 21.28 -11.75
CA ARG A 515 23.44 20.44 -12.92
C ARG A 515 24.89 19.98 -12.97
N ARG A 516 25.82 20.90 -12.65
CA ARG A 516 27.26 20.65 -12.59
C ARG A 516 27.69 19.67 -11.49
N TRP A 517 26.85 19.47 -10.48
CA TRP A 517 27.13 18.61 -9.32
C TRP A 517 26.47 17.23 -9.43
N HIS A 518 25.62 17.00 -10.44
CA HIS A 518 25.03 15.68 -10.65
C HIS A 518 26.10 14.62 -10.87
N GLY A 519 25.97 13.49 -10.17
CA GLY A 519 26.94 12.39 -10.21
C GLY A 519 28.17 12.58 -9.31
N THR A 520 28.32 13.73 -8.63
CA THR A 520 29.40 13.93 -7.66
C THR A 520 29.10 13.29 -6.31
N ALA A 521 30.14 12.86 -5.58
CA ALA A 521 30.01 12.37 -4.21
C ALA A 521 29.47 13.45 -3.26
N ALA A 522 29.86 14.72 -3.46
CA ALA A 522 29.41 15.84 -2.65
C ALA A 522 27.88 16.01 -2.67
N LEU A 523 27.26 16.02 -3.85
CA LEU A 523 25.80 16.10 -3.97
C LEU A 523 25.12 14.87 -3.37
N ARG A 524 25.69 13.67 -3.57
CA ARG A 524 25.18 12.43 -2.98
C ARG A 524 25.18 12.48 -1.45
N HIS A 525 26.27 12.93 -0.82
CA HIS A 525 26.33 13.08 0.63
C HIS A 525 25.37 14.17 1.13
N ALA A 526 25.24 15.30 0.43
CA ALA A 526 24.25 16.32 0.77
C ALA A 526 22.81 15.75 0.72
N CYS A 527 22.48 14.97 -0.31
CA CYS A 527 21.19 14.27 -0.40
C CYS A 527 21.00 13.24 0.71
N ALA A 528 22.05 12.53 1.13
CA ALA A 528 21.98 11.57 2.24
C ALA A 528 21.78 12.27 3.59
N ALA A 529 22.36 13.46 3.78
CA ALA A 529 22.12 14.28 4.97
C ALA A 529 20.68 14.79 5.01
N ALA A 530 20.15 15.28 3.89
CA ALA A 530 18.75 15.66 3.77
C ALA A 530 17.80 14.45 4.01
N ALA A 531 18.15 13.28 3.47
CA ALA A 531 17.41 12.04 3.71
C ALA A 531 17.41 11.63 5.19
N ALA A 532 18.53 11.78 5.90
CA ALA A 532 18.60 11.50 7.34
C ALA A 532 17.63 12.38 8.14
N ILE A 533 17.55 13.67 7.82
CA ILE A 533 16.60 14.61 8.42
C ILE A 533 15.16 14.19 8.09
N ASN A 534 14.87 13.83 6.83
CA ASN A 534 13.55 13.36 6.42
C ASN A 534 13.12 12.09 7.16
N ILE A 535 14.01 11.11 7.33
CA ILE A 535 13.72 9.88 8.07
C ILE A 535 13.41 10.21 9.53
N LEU A 536 14.21 11.06 10.17
CA LEU A 536 13.98 11.48 11.55
C LEU A 536 12.63 12.19 11.71
N MET A 537 12.30 13.09 10.78
CA MET A 537 11.02 13.79 10.73
C MET A 537 9.85 12.82 10.59
N LEU A 538 9.94 11.89 9.65
CA LEU A 538 8.91 10.88 9.39
C LEU A 538 8.71 9.95 10.59
N MET A 539 9.79 9.50 11.23
CA MET A 539 9.72 8.69 12.44
C MET A 539 9.01 9.45 13.58
N SER A 540 9.40 10.72 13.78
CA SER A 540 8.84 11.57 14.82
C SER A 540 7.35 11.84 14.60
N ALA A 541 6.98 12.24 13.38
CA ALA A 541 5.60 12.56 13.02
C ALA A 541 4.68 11.33 13.13
N ASN A 542 5.15 10.13 12.77
CA ASN A 542 4.37 8.90 12.97
C ASN A 542 4.25 8.49 14.44
N LEU A 543 5.27 8.76 15.26
CA LEU A 543 5.19 8.50 16.70
C LEU A 543 4.12 9.37 17.36
N VAL A 544 4.08 10.65 17.00
CA VAL A 544 3.05 11.60 17.45
C VAL A 544 1.65 11.14 17.04
N GLY A 545 1.49 10.78 15.76
CA GLY A 545 0.20 10.38 15.21
C GLY A 545 -0.39 9.11 15.84
N PHE A 546 0.44 8.12 16.13
CA PHE A 546 -0.05 6.77 16.49
C PHE A 546 0.27 6.30 17.90
N VAL A 547 1.14 7.01 18.63
CA VAL A 547 1.72 6.48 19.88
C VAL A 547 1.65 7.49 21.02
N THR A 548 2.25 8.66 20.87
CA THR A 548 2.42 9.61 21.98
C THR A 548 1.36 10.71 22.04
N GLY A 549 0.66 10.97 20.93
CA GLY A 549 -0.19 12.16 20.80
C GLY A 549 0.62 13.46 20.79
N LEU A 550 -0.08 14.59 20.73
CA LEU A 550 0.53 15.93 20.73
C LEU A 550 1.22 16.25 22.06
N ASP A 551 0.68 15.77 23.18
CA ASP A 551 1.20 16.04 24.53
C ASP A 551 2.56 15.37 24.78
N GLY A 552 2.89 14.32 24.03
CA GLY A 552 4.19 13.64 24.12
C GLY A 552 5.31 14.29 23.31
N ILE A 553 5.02 15.28 22.45
CA ILE A 553 6.02 15.96 21.62
C ILE A 553 7.04 16.69 22.50
N GLY A 554 6.55 17.45 23.49
CA GLY A 554 7.38 18.32 24.32
C GLY A 554 8.47 17.58 25.11
N PRO A 555 8.15 16.51 25.85
CA PRO A 555 9.15 15.73 26.59
C PRO A 555 10.15 15.02 25.66
N LEU A 556 9.67 14.40 24.57
CA LEU A 556 10.52 13.67 23.63
C LEU A 556 11.50 14.60 22.89
N ALA A 557 10.98 15.70 22.33
CA ALA A 557 11.79 16.69 21.62
C ALA A 557 12.82 17.33 22.55
N ARG A 558 12.43 17.69 23.78
CA ARG A 558 13.37 18.22 24.78
C ARG A 558 14.49 17.25 25.10
N GLN A 559 14.20 15.96 25.30
CA GLN A 559 15.23 14.99 25.63
C GLN A 559 16.21 14.71 24.49
N VAL A 560 15.74 14.70 23.24
CA VAL A 560 16.60 14.49 22.06
C VAL A 560 17.41 15.73 21.73
N LEU A 561 16.78 16.92 21.72
CA LEU A 561 17.45 18.18 21.39
C LEU A 561 18.43 18.63 22.48
N ALA A 562 18.16 18.29 23.76
CA ALA A 562 19.08 18.57 24.86
C ALA A 562 20.38 17.75 24.81
N GLN A 563 20.48 16.74 23.93
CA GLN A 563 21.66 15.89 23.80
C GLN A 563 22.24 15.95 22.37
N PRO A 564 22.98 17.01 22.01
CA PRO A 564 23.47 17.20 20.64
C PRO A 564 24.38 16.07 20.16
N ARG A 565 25.16 15.45 21.07
CA ARG A 565 25.99 14.27 20.75
C ARG A 565 25.15 13.07 20.32
N PHE A 566 24.04 12.81 21.03
CA PHE A 566 23.13 11.72 20.67
C PHE A 566 22.46 11.98 19.32
N LEU A 567 21.98 13.20 19.10
CA LEU A 567 21.39 13.61 17.83
C LEU A 567 22.37 13.45 16.66
N ALA A 568 23.63 13.86 16.85
CA ALA A 568 24.68 13.69 15.83
C ALA A 568 24.92 12.21 15.47
N VAL A 569 24.97 11.32 16.46
CA VAL A 569 25.11 9.87 16.24
C VAL A 569 23.91 9.31 15.49
N VAL A 570 22.69 9.69 15.86
CA VAL A 570 21.46 9.27 15.15
C VAL A 570 21.47 9.75 13.70
N LEU A 571 21.80 11.01 13.45
CA LEU A 571 21.87 11.57 12.09
C LEU A 571 22.95 10.88 11.26
N LEU A 572 24.11 10.56 11.83
CA LEU A 572 25.17 9.82 11.14
C LEU A 572 24.76 8.37 10.81
N ALA A 573 24.04 7.71 11.72
CA ALA A 573 23.47 6.39 11.49
C ALA A 573 22.45 6.41 10.34
N LEU A 574 21.51 7.36 10.37
CA LEU A 574 20.50 7.53 9.32
C LEU A 574 21.12 7.95 7.98
N PHE A 575 22.16 8.78 7.99
CA PHE A 575 22.95 9.13 6.81
C PHE A 575 23.58 7.88 6.19
N SER A 576 24.20 7.03 7.01
CA SER A 576 24.82 5.77 6.56
C SER A 576 23.78 4.82 5.98
N ALA A 577 22.59 4.76 6.59
CA ALA A 577 21.46 4.00 6.06
C ALA A 577 20.99 4.55 4.70
N ALA A 578 20.91 5.88 4.55
CA ALA A 578 20.56 6.53 3.29
C ALA A 578 21.58 6.23 2.19
N GLN A 579 22.88 6.19 2.50
CA GLN A 579 23.92 5.78 1.54
C GLN A 579 23.68 4.35 1.03
N LEU A 580 23.34 3.43 1.92
CA LEU A 580 23.03 2.05 1.56
C LEU A 580 21.77 1.97 0.68
N MET A 581 20.73 2.72 1.04
CA MET A 581 19.50 2.77 0.24
C MET A 581 19.75 3.35 -1.16
N PHE A 582 20.56 4.41 -1.29
CA PHE A 582 20.94 4.96 -2.60
C PHE A 582 21.67 3.92 -3.44
N TRP A 583 22.62 3.19 -2.84
CA TRP A 583 23.32 2.12 -3.54
C TRP A 583 22.36 1.01 -3.97
N LYS A 584 21.41 0.60 -3.11
CA LYS A 584 20.36 -0.35 -3.48
C LYS A 584 19.54 0.14 -4.66
N ARG A 585 19.16 1.43 -4.71
CA ARG A 585 18.41 2.03 -5.83
C ARG A 585 19.21 2.00 -7.14
N GLU A 586 20.52 2.24 -7.10
CA GLU A 586 21.40 2.11 -8.26
C GLU A 586 21.46 0.65 -8.76
N CYS A 587 21.58 -0.32 -7.85
CA CYS A 587 21.57 -1.74 -8.20
C CYS A 587 20.24 -2.14 -8.84
N GLU A 588 19.11 -1.70 -8.28
CA GLU A 588 17.77 -1.92 -8.85
C GLU A 588 17.65 -1.30 -10.25
N ALA A 589 18.18 -0.08 -10.46
CA ALA A 589 18.15 0.58 -11.76
C ALA A 589 18.97 -0.19 -12.82
N ARG A 590 20.22 -0.56 -12.50
CA ARG A 590 21.07 -1.36 -13.39
C ARG A 590 20.48 -2.74 -13.68
N GLY A 591 19.83 -3.35 -12.69
CA GLY A 591 19.11 -4.61 -12.86
C GLY A 591 17.98 -4.50 -13.87
N ARG A 592 17.21 -3.40 -13.82
CA ARG A 592 16.16 -3.10 -14.81
C ARG A 592 16.74 -2.86 -16.20
N GLU A 593 17.81 -2.07 -16.32
CA GLU A 593 18.47 -1.81 -17.61
C GLU A 593 18.97 -3.11 -18.26
N ARG A 594 19.61 -3.99 -17.47
CA ARG A 594 20.07 -5.30 -17.95
C ARG A 594 18.92 -6.19 -18.40
N ALA A 595 17.82 -6.21 -17.65
CA ALA A 595 16.64 -6.98 -18.02
C ALA A 595 16.02 -6.47 -19.34
N VAL A 596 15.96 -5.15 -19.53
CA VAL A 596 15.51 -4.54 -20.79
C VAL A 596 16.46 -4.87 -21.94
N ALA A 597 17.78 -4.78 -21.73
CA ALA A 597 18.75 -5.13 -22.77
C ALA A 597 18.66 -6.62 -23.17
N ALA A 598 18.52 -7.53 -22.21
CA ALA A 598 18.32 -8.95 -22.46
C ALA A 598 16.99 -9.24 -23.18
N ALA A 599 15.93 -8.52 -22.81
CA ALA A 599 14.63 -8.57 -23.48
C ALA A 599 14.73 -8.21 -24.96
N SER A 600 15.35 -7.06 -25.24
CA SER A 600 15.53 -6.57 -26.59
C SER A 600 16.40 -7.52 -27.41
N ALA A 601 17.47 -8.07 -26.82
CA ALA A 601 18.32 -9.06 -27.49
C ALA A 601 17.54 -10.33 -27.87
N ALA A 602 16.76 -10.90 -26.94
CA ALA A 602 15.93 -12.08 -27.20
C ALA A 602 14.85 -11.81 -28.26
N ALA A 603 14.24 -10.62 -28.26
CA ALA A 603 13.27 -10.22 -29.29
C ALA A 603 13.92 -10.05 -30.67
N MET A 604 15.15 -9.54 -30.74
CA MET A 604 15.90 -9.44 -32.00
C MET A 604 16.29 -10.82 -32.53
N GLU A 605 16.68 -11.75 -31.65
CA GLU A 605 17.00 -13.13 -32.01
C GLU A 605 15.75 -13.89 -32.51
N ALA A 606 14.60 -13.71 -31.87
CA ALA A 606 13.33 -14.30 -32.28
C ALA A 606 12.77 -13.72 -33.60
N THR A 607 13.15 -12.51 -33.98
CA THR A 607 12.68 -11.85 -35.22
C THR A 607 13.65 -12.03 -36.40
N GLY A 608 14.77 -12.75 -36.23
CA GLY A 608 15.71 -13.08 -37.30
C GLY A 608 16.45 -11.89 -37.92
N LEU A 609 16.42 -10.71 -37.28
CA LEU A 609 17.12 -9.53 -37.77
C LEU A 609 18.58 -9.54 -37.30
N PRO A 610 19.57 -9.47 -38.20
CA PRO A 610 20.98 -9.54 -37.81
C PRO A 610 21.37 -8.34 -36.93
N SER A 611 22.14 -8.62 -35.88
CA SER A 611 22.68 -7.60 -34.99
C SER A 611 23.54 -6.62 -35.79
N ARG A 612 23.10 -5.36 -35.91
CA ARG A 612 23.93 -4.28 -36.45
C ARG A 612 24.97 -3.87 -35.40
N ALA A 613 25.97 -4.73 -35.22
CA ALA A 613 27.09 -4.50 -34.31
C ALA A 613 28.39 -5.06 -34.89
N SER A 614 28.89 -4.41 -35.94
CA SER A 614 30.32 -4.07 -36.12
C SER A 614 30.52 -3.58 -37.55
N ASN A 615 30.69 -2.27 -37.71
CA ASN A 615 31.61 -1.67 -38.67
C ASN A 615 31.53 -0.15 -38.52
N ARG A 616 32.43 0.40 -37.72
CA ARG A 616 33.05 1.68 -38.04
C ARG A 616 34.56 1.47 -37.90
N PRO A 617 35.37 1.91 -38.88
CA PRO A 617 36.82 1.94 -38.73
C PRO A 617 37.25 2.86 -37.57
#